data_AF-A0A949AWZ2-F1
#
_entry.id   AF-A0A949AWZ2-F1
#
_cell.length_a   1.000
_cell.length_b   1.000
_cell.length_c   1.000
_cell.angle_alpha   90.00
_cell.angle_beta   90.00
_cell.angle_gamma   90.00
#
_symmetry.space_group_name_H-M   'P 1'
#
loop_
_entity.id
_entity.type
_entity.pdbx_description
1 polymer ?
#
loop_
_entity_poly.entity_id
_entity_poly.type
_entity_poly.pdbx_seq_one_letter_code
_entity_poly.pdbx_strand_id
1 'polypeptide(L)' 'TIDGDSNLMEAAGMMIENRARRLAVTRSGEIVGVIREQDLFFEMEKTLRV' A
#
# COMPACT_ATOMS: atom_id res chain seq x y z
N THR A 1 0.92 8.87 3.83
CA THR A 1 0.16 8.73 2.57
C THR A 1 1.11 8.23 1.53
N ILE A 2 0.63 7.55 0.50
CA ILE A 2 1.47 7.03 -0.59
C ILE A 2 0.85 7.39 -1.94
N ASP A 3 1.70 7.61 -2.95
CA ASP A 3 1.24 7.88 -4.30
C ASP A 3 0.58 6.64 -4.92
N GLY A 4 -0.48 6.83 -5.71
CA GLY A 4 -1.21 5.75 -6.35
C GLY A 4 -0.42 4.96 -7.39
N ASP A 5 0.70 5.49 -7.88
CA ASP A 5 1.58 4.82 -8.84
C ASP A 5 2.76 4.09 -8.16
N SER A 6 2.87 4.16 -6.83
CA SER A 6 3.84 3.39 -6.05
C SER A 6 3.53 1.89 -6.06
N ASN A 7 4.56 1.06 -5.97
CA ASN A 7 4.40 -0.39 -5.92
C ASN A 7 4.11 -0.92 -4.50
N LEU A 8 3.69 -2.17 -4.40
CA LEU A 8 3.29 -2.79 -3.12
C LEU A 8 4.44 -2.88 -2.11
N MET A 9 5.69 -3.03 -2.57
CA MET A 9 6.86 -3.10 -1.67
C MET A 9 7.17 -1.74 -1.05
N GLU A 10 7.01 -0.66 -1.80
CA GLU A 10 7.13 0.72 -1.28
C GLU A 10 6.06 1.01 -0.23
N ALA A 11 4.82 0.57 -0.48
CA ALA A 11 3.73 0.67 0.50
C ALA A 11 4.04 -0.11 1.79
N ALA A 12 4.55 -1.34 1.67
CA ALA A 12 4.94 -2.16 2.81
C ALA A 12 6.09 -1.51 3.62
N GLY A 13 7.12 -1.00 2.93
CA GLY A 13 8.23 -0.29 3.56
C GLY A 13 7.75 0.93 4.35
N MET A 14 6.91 1.76 3.74
CA MET A 14 6.37 2.95 4.41
C MET A 14 5.51 2.59 5.63
N MET A 15 4.74 1.50 5.59
CA MET A 15 3.98 1.01 6.74
C MET A 15 4.91 0.61 7.91
N ILE A 16 6.00 -0.11 7.62
CA ILE A 16 6.98 -0.54 8.63
C ILE A 16 7.68 0.67 9.27
N GLU A 17 8.23 1.56 8.42
CA GLU A 17 8.97 2.75 8.86
C GLU A 17 8.12 3.66 9.76
N ASN A 18 6.85 3.84 9.39
CA ASN A 18 5.93 4.73 10.11
C ASN A 18 5.10 4.02 11.19
N ARG A 19 5.31 2.72 11.42
CA ARG A 19 4.49 1.88 12.32
C ARG A 19 2.98 2.03 12.02
N ALA A 20 2.64 2.18 10.76
CA ALA A 20 1.29 2.41 10.29
C ALA A 20 0.71 1.13 9.69
N ARG A 21 -0.52 0.79 10.04
CA ARG A 21 -1.23 -0.38 9.46
C ARG A 21 -2.00 -0.05 8.18
N ARG A 22 -2.07 1.24 7.82
CA ARG A 22 -2.87 1.76 6.71
C ARG A 22 -2.19 2.97 6.11
N LEU A 23 -2.31 3.12 4.81
CA LEU A 23 -1.86 4.31 4.08
C LEU A 23 -3.02 4.85 3.25
N ALA A 24 -3.27 6.16 3.35
CA ALA A 24 -4.12 6.85 2.39
C ALA A 24 -3.37 6.96 1.06
N VAL A 25 -4.04 6.61 -0.04
CA VAL A 25 -3.54 6.69 -1.40
C VAL A 25 -3.87 8.06 -1.97
N THR A 26 -2.86 8.73 -2.52
CA THR A 26 -3.00 10.04 -3.13
C THR A 26 -2.76 10.00 -4.63
N ARG A 27 -3.52 10.81 -5.39
CA ARG A 27 -3.21 11.15 -6.78
C ARG A 27 -3.40 12.64 -6.96
N SER A 28 -2.41 13.31 -7.56
CA SER A 28 -2.45 14.77 -7.77
C SER A 28 -2.76 15.57 -6.50
N GLY A 29 -2.27 15.10 -5.34
CA GLY A 29 -2.48 15.74 -4.04
C GLY A 29 -3.82 15.43 -3.36
N GLU A 30 -4.74 14.73 -4.02
CA GLU A 30 -6.03 14.34 -3.45
C GLU A 30 -6.02 12.91 -2.91
N ILE A 31 -6.74 12.66 -1.82
CA ILE A 31 -6.92 11.30 -1.29
C ILE A 31 -7.98 10.58 -2.14
N VAL A 32 -7.57 9.53 -2.82
CA VAL A 32 -8.44 8.75 -3.72
C VAL A 32 -8.77 7.36 -3.17
N GLY A 33 -8.14 6.94 -2.08
CA GLY A 33 -8.39 5.64 -1.47
C GLY A 33 -7.58 5.36 -0.21
N VAL A 34 -7.68 4.13 0.29
CA VAL A 34 -6.90 3.64 1.42
C VAL A 34 -6.48 2.20 1.16
N ILE A 35 -5.25 1.86 1.55
CA ILE A 35 -4.76 0.48 1.55
C ILE A 35 -4.47 0.08 3.00
N ARG A 36 -4.79 -1.16 3.36
CA ARG A 36 -4.46 -1.76 4.66
C ARG A 36 -3.33 -2.77 4.47
N GLU A 37 -2.57 -3.00 5.53
CA GLU A 37 -1.55 -4.06 5.59
C GLU A 37 -2.09 -5.43 5.16
N GLN A 38 -3.34 -5.75 5.51
CA GLN A 38 -4.00 -7.01 5.09
C GLN A 38 -4.22 -7.09 3.58
N ASP A 39 -4.45 -5.96 2.90
CA ASP A 39 -4.65 -5.95 1.45
C ASP A 39 -3.34 -6.30 0.72
N LEU A 40 -2.19 -5.84 1.25
CA LEU A 40 -0.86 -6.23 0.75
C LEU A 40 -0.66 -7.74 0.80
N PHE A 41 -1.04 -8.38 1.90
CA PHE A 41 -0.90 -9.84 2.06
C PHE A 41 -1.68 -10.61 1.00
N PHE A 42 -2.95 -10.26 0.76
CA PHE A 42 -3.77 -10.94 -0.23
C PHE A 42 -3.25 -10.74 -1.66
N GLU A 43 -2.76 -9.56 -2.01
CA GLU A 43 -2.22 -9.32 -3.35
C GLU A 43 -0.86 -10.00 -3.57
N MET A 44 -0.01 -10.06 -2.54
CA MET A 44 1.24 -10.83 -2.61
C MET A 44 0.96 -12.33 -2.78
N GLU A 45 -0.06 -12.87 -2.09
CA GLU A 45 -0.47 -14.27 -2.21
C GLU A 45 -0.93 -14.62 -3.62
N LYS A 46 -1.76 -13.78 -4.24
CA LYS A 46 -2.18 -13.94 -5.64
C LYS A 46 -1.01 -13.93 -6.61
N THR A 47 -0.01 -13.07 -6.36
CA THR A 47 1.17 -12.94 -7.21
C THR A 47 2.09 -14.17 -7.14
N LEU A 48 2.12 -14.87 -6.00
CA LEU A 48 2.94 -16.08 -5.78
C LEU A 48 2.29 -17.37 -6.32
N ARG A 49 0.97 -17.39 -6.52
CA ARG A 49 0.27 -18.48 -7.22
C ARG A 49 0.45 -18.36 -8.73
N VAL A 50 1.68 -18.57 -9.18
CA VAL A 50 1.99 -18.89 -10.59
C VAL A 50 1.86 -20.39 -10.82
#